data_AF-A0A1I3VRP5-F1
#
_entry.id   AF-A0A1I3VRP5-F1
#
_cell.length_a   1.000
_cell.length_b   1.000
_cell.length_c   1.000
_cell.angle_alpha   90.00
_cell.angle_beta   90.00
_cell.angle_gamma   90.00
#
_symmetry.space_group_name_H-M   'P 1'
#
loop_
_entity.id
_entity.type
_entity.pdbx_description
1 polymer ?
#
loop_
_entity_poly.entity_id
_entity_poly.type
_entity_poly.pdbx_seq_one_letter_code
_entity_poly.pdbx_strand_id
1 'polypeptide(L)'
;MRFPSERIVCLTEETVETLYLLREQDRIVGVSGYAVRPPQVRREKPRVSAFTSADIPKILALEPDLVLAFSDLQADIVAALIREGIAVHAFNQRDIAGILAMVRTVGALVGAVERADQLAAGYEERLRQIRLAANGRPRPRVYFEEWDEPLISGIGWVSELIGIAGGDDVFPEKAKPKRRGTGLSRRKR
;
A
#
# COMPACT_ATOMS: atom_id res chain seq x y z
N MET A 1 -11.43 1.18 19.26
CA MET A 1 -10.52 2.04 18.48
C MET A 1 -10.29 3.33 19.24
N ARG A 2 -9.03 3.77 19.37
CA ARG A 2 -8.68 5.12 19.84
C ARG A 2 -8.44 6.04 18.64
N PHE A 3 -8.65 7.34 18.82
CA PHE A 3 -8.35 8.34 17.79
C PHE A 3 -7.63 9.54 18.42
N PRO A 4 -6.43 9.93 17.91
CA PRO A 4 -5.64 9.24 16.88
C PRO A 4 -5.19 7.83 17.32
N SER A 5 -4.90 6.95 16.37
CA SER A 5 -4.45 5.57 16.69
C SER A 5 -3.04 5.58 17.29
N GLU A 6 -2.78 4.82 18.34
CA GLU A 6 -1.52 4.83 19.10
C GLU A 6 -0.76 3.49 19.01
N ARG A 7 -1.44 2.39 18.65
CA ARG A 7 -0.84 1.04 18.61
C ARG A 7 -1.22 0.33 17.32
N ILE A 8 -0.37 0.52 16.32
CA ILE A 8 -0.64 0.15 14.94
C ILE A 8 0.15 -1.09 14.55
N VAL A 9 -0.54 -2.09 13.99
CA VAL A 9 0.11 -3.17 13.24
C VAL A 9 0.01 -2.88 11.75
N CYS A 10 1.15 -2.88 11.07
CA CYS A 10 1.24 -2.64 9.62
C CYS A 10 1.52 -3.95 8.88
N LEU A 11 0.57 -4.42 8.07
CA LEU A 11 0.71 -5.68 7.32
C LEU A 11 1.43 -5.51 5.98
N THR A 12 1.90 -4.30 5.66
CA THR A 12 2.65 -3.98 4.45
C THR A 12 3.75 -2.94 4.68
N GLU A 13 4.69 -2.84 3.73
CA GLU A 13 5.82 -1.91 3.81
C GLU A 13 5.39 -0.45 3.61
N GLU A 14 4.46 -0.16 2.71
CA GLU A 14 4.11 1.21 2.36
C GLU A 14 3.49 1.99 3.53
N THR A 15 2.75 1.30 4.41
CA THR A 15 2.17 1.91 5.62
C THR A 15 3.20 2.10 6.71
N VAL A 16 4.13 1.14 6.87
CA VAL A 16 5.32 1.29 7.74
C VAL A 16 6.10 2.53 7.33
N GLU A 17 6.53 2.59 6.08
CA GLU A 17 7.38 3.68 5.63
C GLU A 17 6.70 5.03 5.74
N THR A 18 5.42 5.11 5.37
CA THR A 18 4.64 6.35 5.52
C THR A 18 4.70 6.84 6.97
N LEU A 19 4.48 5.97 7.95
CA LEU A 19 4.59 6.35 9.37
C LEU A 19 6.01 6.82 9.75
N TYR A 20 7.08 6.21 9.23
CA TYR A 20 8.45 6.71 9.46
C TYR A 20 8.67 8.08 8.82
N LEU A 21 8.22 8.31 7.59
CA LEU A 21 8.33 9.60 6.90
C LEU A 21 7.55 10.69 7.62
N LEU A 22 6.42 10.32 8.22
CA LEU A 22 5.63 11.19 9.07
C LEU A 22 6.22 11.36 10.47
N ARG A 23 7.27 10.64 10.87
CA ARG A 23 7.83 10.63 12.25
C ARG A 23 6.87 10.09 13.32
N GLU A 24 6.03 9.14 12.94
CA GLU A 24 5.02 8.49 13.79
C GLU A 24 5.32 6.98 14.00
N GLN A 25 6.54 6.53 13.70
CA GLN A 25 6.96 5.13 13.79
C GLN A 25 6.84 4.51 15.18
N ASP A 26 6.82 5.32 16.24
CA ASP A 26 6.73 4.84 17.62
C ASP A 26 5.38 4.18 17.91
N ARG A 27 4.35 4.51 17.13
CA ARG A 27 3.02 3.88 17.17
C ARG A 27 3.02 2.46 16.62
N ILE A 28 4.03 2.08 15.82
CA ILE A 28 4.09 0.76 15.20
C ILE A 28 4.48 -0.27 16.27
N VAL A 29 3.58 -1.22 16.53
CA VAL A 29 3.80 -2.31 17.50
C VAL A 29 4.09 -3.65 16.81
N GLY A 30 3.78 -3.78 15.53
CA GLY A 30 4.09 -4.98 14.74
C GLY A 30 4.08 -4.71 13.24
N VAL A 31 4.88 -5.48 12.51
CA VAL A 31 5.06 -5.32 11.05
C VAL A 31 4.95 -6.65 10.30
N SER A 32 4.70 -6.57 9.00
CA SER A 32 4.90 -7.69 8.08
C SER A 32 6.38 -8.08 7.96
N GLY A 33 6.64 -9.35 7.70
CA GLY A 33 7.96 -9.89 7.39
C GLY A 33 8.58 -9.25 6.14
N TYR A 34 7.78 -8.65 5.27
CA TYR A 34 8.23 -7.96 4.06
C TYR A 34 8.64 -6.51 4.29
N ALA A 35 8.36 -5.92 5.45
CA ALA A 35 8.81 -4.57 5.75
C ALA A 35 10.35 -4.53 5.88
N VAL A 36 11.01 -3.90 4.92
CA VAL A 36 12.47 -3.66 4.87
C VAL A 36 12.83 -2.18 4.80
N ARG A 37 11.87 -1.31 4.48
CA ARG A 37 12.05 0.14 4.44
C ARG A 37 11.36 0.84 5.63
N PRO A 38 12.08 1.67 6.40
CA PRO A 38 13.53 1.88 6.34
C PRO A 38 14.32 0.68 6.93
N PRO A 39 15.63 0.54 6.64
CA PRO A 39 16.40 -0.66 6.99
C PRO A 39 16.38 -1.05 8.48
N GLN A 40 16.19 -0.08 9.37
CA GLN A 40 16.10 -0.31 10.82
C GLN A 40 14.81 -1.04 11.27
N VAL A 41 13.76 -1.09 10.45
CA VAL A 41 12.44 -1.57 10.91
C VAL A 41 12.48 -2.98 11.48
N ARG A 42 13.27 -3.87 10.86
CA ARG A 42 13.35 -5.29 11.25
C ARG A 42 14.05 -5.51 12.59
N ARG A 43 14.84 -4.53 13.03
CA ARG A 43 15.52 -4.54 14.33
C ARG A 43 14.63 -3.95 15.41
N GLU A 44 13.78 -2.99 15.05
CA GLU A 44 12.94 -2.24 15.97
C GLU A 44 11.59 -2.91 16.25
N LYS A 45 11.02 -3.61 15.26
CA LYS A 45 9.62 -4.04 15.31
C LYS A 45 9.48 -5.57 15.17
N PRO A 46 8.60 -6.23 15.97
CA PRO A 46 8.34 -7.64 15.83
C PRO A 46 7.57 -7.92 14.54
N ARG A 47 7.90 -9.04 13.90
CA ARG A 47 7.25 -9.51 12.67
C ARG A 47 6.06 -10.39 13.01
N VAL A 48 4.88 -10.07 12.50
CA VAL A 48 3.61 -10.74 12.85
C VAL A 48 2.84 -11.31 11.67
N SER A 49 3.29 -11.05 10.44
CA SER A 49 2.65 -11.60 9.24
C SER A 49 3.67 -11.86 8.14
N ALA A 50 3.30 -12.70 7.18
CA ALA A 50 3.80 -12.61 5.81
C ALA A 50 2.87 -11.68 5.01
N PHE A 51 2.87 -11.78 3.67
CA PHE A 51 1.99 -10.97 2.83
C PHE A 51 0.57 -11.54 2.76
N THR A 52 0.43 -12.86 2.61
CA THR A 52 -0.87 -13.56 2.49
C THR A 52 -1.25 -14.38 3.73
N SER A 53 -0.43 -14.36 4.79
CA SER A 53 -0.73 -15.02 6.06
C SER A 53 -0.35 -14.13 7.23
N ALA A 54 -1.06 -14.27 8.35
CA ALA A 54 -0.82 -13.51 9.57
C ALA A 54 -0.96 -14.40 10.81
N ASP A 55 -0.11 -14.16 11.81
CA ASP A 55 -0.20 -14.78 13.12
C ASP A 55 -1.17 -13.97 13.99
N ILE A 56 -2.46 -14.31 13.91
CA ILE A 56 -3.53 -13.56 14.61
C ILE A 56 -3.31 -13.54 16.13
N PRO A 57 -3.01 -14.67 16.82
CA PRO A 57 -2.70 -14.63 18.25
C PRO A 57 -1.56 -13.67 18.59
N LYS A 58 -0.49 -13.66 17.78
CA LYS A 58 0.63 -12.72 17.98
C LYS A 58 0.25 -11.27 17.74
N ILE A 59 -0.63 -11.00 16.77
CA ILE A 59 -1.18 -9.64 16.56
C ILE A 59 -1.99 -9.20 17.78
N LEU A 60 -2.89 -10.05 18.29
CA LEU A 60 -3.72 -9.73 19.45
C LEU A 60 -2.88 -9.50 20.72
N ALA A 61 -1.81 -10.26 20.91
CA ALA A 61 -0.88 -10.10 22.03
C ALA A 61 -0.14 -8.75 22.03
N LEU A 62 -0.10 -8.05 20.89
CA LEU A 62 0.43 -6.68 20.80
C LEU A 62 -0.61 -5.61 21.14
N GLU A 63 -1.84 -5.98 21.45
CA GLU A 63 -2.93 -5.08 21.81
C GLU A 63 -3.07 -3.88 20.85
N PRO A 64 -3.17 -4.09 19.51
CA PRO A 64 -3.29 -3.00 18.57
C PRO A 64 -4.67 -2.35 18.68
N ASP A 65 -4.71 -1.03 18.50
CA ASP A 65 -5.97 -0.29 18.34
C ASP A 65 -6.37 -0.11 16.86
N LEU A 66 -5.44 -0.37 15.94
CA LEU A 66 -5.63 -0.34 14.49
C LEU A 66 -4.69 -1.32 13.78
N VAL A 67 -5.20 -2.02 12.78
CA VAL A 67 -4.40 -2.75 11.79
C VAL A 67 -4.52 -2.08 10.43
N LEU A 68 -3.40 -1.83 9.78
CA LEU A 68 -3.33 -1.35 8.40
C LEU A 68 -3.01 -2.53 7.47
N ALA A 69 -3.91 -2.81 6.54
CA ALA A 69 -3.82 -3.92 5.60
C ALA A 69 -3.87 -3.42 4.15
N PHE A 70 -3.47 -4.27 3.19
CA PHE A 70 -3.52 -3.95 1.77
C PHE A 70 -3.92 -5.13 0.89
N SER A 71 -4.77 -4.79 -0.09
CA SER A 71 -5.24 -5.58 -1.21
C SER A 71 -6.23 -6.70 -0.89
N ASP A 72 -6.88 -7.18 -1.96
CA ASP A 72 -7.79 -8.32 -1.93
C ASP A 72 -7.11 -9.62 -1.46
N LEU A 73 -5.78 -9.72 -1.58
CA LEU A 73 -5.01 -10.87 -1.12
C LEU A 73 -4.95 -10.98 0.41
N GLN A 74 -5.25 -9.90 1.14
CA GLN A 74 -5.32 -9.90 2.61
C GLN A 74 -6.78 -9.94 3.13
N ALA A 75 -7.78 -10.12 2.27
CA ALA A 75 -9.19 -10.05 2.67
C ALA A 75 -9.55 -11.04 3.79
N ASP A 76 -9.02 -12.27 3.75
CA ASP A 76 -9.28 -13.27 4.80
C ASP A 76 -8.61 -12.90 6.13
N ILE A 77 -7.41 -12.30 6.10
CA ILE A 77 -6.73 -11.77 7.30
C ILE A 77 -7.56 -10.64 7.90
N VAL A 78 -8.02 -9.70 7.07
CA VAL A 78 -8.88 -8.58 7.49
C VAL A 78 -10.15 -9.11 8.14
N ALA A 79 -10.83 -10.08 7.51
CA ALA A 79 -12.04 -10.69 8.06
C ALA A 79 -11.78 -11.40 9.40
N ALA A 80 -10.65 -12.09 9.55
CA ALA A 80 -10.27 -12.73 10.81
C ALA A 80 -10.05 -11.71 11.93
N LEU A 81 -9.30 -10.63 11.68
CA LEU A 81 -9.03 -9.57 12.65
C LEU A 81 -10.31 -8.84 13.10
N ILE A 82 -11.24 -8.58 12.17
CA ILE A 82 -12.52 -7.95 12.49
C ILE A 82 -13.36 -8.85 13.41
N ARG A 83 -13.34 -10.18 13.21
CA ARG A 83 -14.06 -11.12 14.10
C ARG A 83 -13.52 -11.11 15.52
N GLU A 84 -12.24 -10.80 15.70
CA GLU A 84 -11.59 -10.59 17.00
C GLU A 84 -11.81 -9.17 17.57
N GLY A 85 -12.63 -8.34 16.91
CA GLY A 85 -12.96 -6.99 17.36
C GLY A 85 -11.91 -5.92 17.09
N ILE A 86 -10.90 -6.22 16.27
CA ILE A 86 -9.83 -5.27 15.92
C ILE A 86 -10.31 -4.36 14.78
N ALA A 87 -10.08 -3.05 14.94
CA ALA A 87 -10.32 -2.10 13.87
C ALA A 87 -9.26 -2.29 12.76
N VAL A 88 -9.71 -2.39 11.52
CA VAL A 88 -8.84 -2.59 10.36
C VAL A 88 -9.14 -1.54 9.31
N HIS A 89 -8.10 -0.89 8.78
CA HIS A 89 -8.19 -0.11 7.55
C HIS A 89 -7.50 -0.88 6.43
N ALA A 90 -8.28 -1.33 5.45
CA ALA A 90 -7.77 -2.05 4.28
C ALA A 90 -7.64 -1.11 3.09
N PHE A 91 -6.42 -0.88 2.66
CA PHE A 91 -6.11 -0.14 1.45
C PHE A 91 -6.20 -1.01 0.19
N ASN A 92 -6.43 -0.40 -0.96
CA ASN A 92 -6.47 -1.11 -2.24
C ASN A 92 -6.17 -0.19 -3.45
N GLN A 93 -5.28 0.78 -3.26
CA GLN A 93 -4.81 1.68 -4.31
C GLN A 93 -4.15 0.91 -5.46
N ARG A 94 -4.42 1.35 -6.70
CA ARG A 94 -3.89 0.73 -7.93
C ARG A 94 -3.22 1.74 -8.86
N ASP A 95 -3.27 3.02 -8.51
CA ASP A 95 -2.76 4.17 -9.25
C ASP A 95 -2.00 5.12 -8.30
N ILE A 96 -1.27 6.07 -8.87
CA ILE A 96 -0.48 7.07 -8.15
C ILE A 96 -1.39 7.94 -7.28
N ALA A 97 -2.55 8.35 -7.80
CA ALA A 97 -3.51 9.15 -7.04
C ALA A 97 -3.96 8.43 -5.77
N GLY A 98 -4.25 7.12 -5.86
CA GLY A 98 -4.58 6.28 -4.71
C GLY A 98 -3.42 6.10 -3.74
N ILE A 99 -2.17 6.02 -4.20
CA ILE A 99 -0.98 6.01 -3.33
C ILE A 99 -0.90 7.31 -2.52
N LEU A 100 -1.10 8.46 -3.16
CA LEU A 100 -1.10 9.76 -2.48
C LEU A 100 -2.27 9.90 -1.51
N ALA A 101 -3.44 9.38 -1.86
CA ALA A 101 -4.59 9.32 -0.96
C ALA A 101 -4.31 8.40 0.25
N MET A 102 -3.61 7.28 0.07
CA MET A 102 -3.18 6.40 1.16
C MET A 102 -2.28 7.15 2.14
N VAL A 103 -1.27 7.89 1.65
CA VAL A 103 -0.38 8.72 2.47
C VAL A 103 -1.17 9.70 3.34
N ARG A 104 -2.10 10.46 2.73
CA ARG A 104 -2.96 11.41 3.44
C ARG A 104 -3.88 10.72 4.44
N THR A 105 -4.43 9.55 4.09
CA THR A 105 -5.30 8.76 4.98
C THR A 105 -4.54 8.25 6.20
N VAL A 106 -3.33 7.70 6.02
CA VAL A 106 -2.47 7.29 7.14
C VAL A 106 -2.19 8.48 8.05
N GLY A 107 -1.86 9.64 7.47
CA GLY A 107 -1.69 10.89 8.23
C GLY A 107 -2.91 11.26 9.07
N ALA A 108 -4.11 11.19 8.51
CA ALA A 108 -5.34 11.46 9.24
C ALA A 108 -5.58 10.48 10.39
N LEU A 109 -5.30 9.18 10.19
CA LEU A 109 -5.48 8.13 11.21
C LEU A 109 -4.58 8.32 12.45
N VAL A 110 -3.44 9.01 12.28
CA VAL A 110 -2.47 9.28 13.36
C VAL A 110 -2.44 10.75 13.79
N GLY A 111 -3.32 11.60 13.27
CA GLY A 111 -3.37 13.03 13.60
C GLY A 111 -2.21 13.85 13.04
N ALA A 112 -1.56 13.40 11.97
CA ALA A 112 -0.44 14.05 11.29
C ALA A 112 -0.84 14.61 9.91
N VAL A 113 -2.04 15.22 9.81
CA VAL A 113 -2.67 15.64 8.55
C VAL A 113 -1.77 16.60 7.76
N GLU A 114 -1.21 17.62 8.41
CA GLU A 114 -0.39 18.63 7.73
C GLU A 114 0.91 18.05 7.18
N ARG A 115 1.58 17.18 7.95
CA ARG A 115 2.80 16.49 7.49
C ARG A 115 2.50 15.55 6.32
N ALA A 116 1.38 14.85 6.35
CA ALA A 116 1.00 13.94 5.28
C ALA A 116 0.60 14.67 4.00
N ASP A 117 -0.09 15.80 4.12
CA ASP A 117 -0.42 16.61 2.95
C ASP A 117 0.83 17.24 2.33
N GLN A 118 1.75 17.76 3.15
CA GLN A 118 3.04 18.26 2.67
C GLN A 118 3.85 17.17 1.95
N LEU A 119 3.88 15.95 2.50
CA LEU A 119 4.56 14.81 1.88
C LEU A 119 3.95 14.44 0.52
N ALA A 120 2.62 14.32 0.46
CA ALA A 120 1.91 13.98 -0.76
C ALA A 120 2.05 15.08 -1.82
N ALA A 121 1.90 16.35 -1.45
CA ALA A 121 2.11 17.49 -2.34
C ALA A 121 3.55 17.55 -2.89
N GLY A 122 4.54 17.22 -2.06
CA GLY A 122 5.93 17.09 -2.50
C GLY A 122 6.14 16.01 -3.56
N TYR A 123 5.46 14.87 -3.44
CA TYR A 123 5.48 13.83 -4.47
C TYR A 123 4.74 14.25 -5.75
N GLU A 124 3.59 14.90 -5.64
CA GLU A 124 2.85 15.45 -6.78
C GLU A 124 3.71 16.43 -7.58
N GLU A 125 4.37 17.36 -6.90
CA GLU A 125 5.27 18.33 -7.53
C GLU A 125 6.47 17.63 -8.19
N ARG A 126 7.08 16.65 -7.53
CA ARG A 126 8.18 15.88 -8.12
C ARG A 126 7.76 15.17 -9.40
N LEU A 127 6.59 14.53 -9.41
CA LEU A 127 6.04 13.86 -10.60
C LEU A 127 5.77 14.86 -11.73
N ARG A 128 5.24 16.05 -11.39
CA ARG A 128 5.03 17.13 -12.36
C ARG A 128 6.34 17.59 -13.01
N GLN A 129 7.39 17.77 -12.21
CA GLN A 129 8.72 18.17 -12.70
C GLN A 129 9.33 17.11 -13.62
N ILE A 130 9.21 15.82 -13.26
CA ILE A 130 9.66 14.72 -14.11
C ILE A 130 8.92 14.73 -15.46
N ARG A 131 7.60 14.90 -15.42
CA ARG A 131 6.78 14.97 -16.64
C ARG A 131 7.19 16.12 -17.56
N LEU A 132 7.46 17.30 -16.99
CA LEU A 132 7.95 18.45 -17.75
C LEU A 132 9.33 18.20 -18.36
N ALA A 133 10.25 17.62 -17.60
CA ALA A 133 11.60 17.31 -18.07
C ALA A 133 11.63 16.26 -19.19
N ALA A 134 10.63 15.37 -19.24
CA ALA A 134 10.47 14.36 -20.27
C ALA A 134 9.81 14.90 -21.56
N ASN A 135 9.17 16.07 -21.52
CA ASN A 135 8.44 16.60 -22.68
C ASN A 135 9.37 16.91 -23.87
N GLY A 136 8.92 16.60 -25.07
CA GLY A 136 9.70 16.80 -26.31
C GLY A 136 10.85 15.80 -26.54
N ARG A 137 11.06 14.83 -25.64
CA ARG A 137 12.04 13.76 -25.84
C ARG A 137 11.41 12.57 -26.58
N PRO A 138 12.22 11.75 -27.29
CA PRO A 138 11.75 10.48 -27.82
C PRO A 138 11.14 9.60 -26.72
N ARG A 139 10.04 8.92 -27.04
CA ARG A 139 9.31 8.07 -26.11
C ARG A 139 9.71 6.61 -26.30
N PRO A 140 10.58 6.04 -25.45
CA PRO A 140 10.95 4.63 -25.60
C PRO A 140 9.77 3.73 -25.26
N ARG A 141 9.67 2.60 -25.97
CA ARG A 141 8.75 1.51 -25.61
C ARG A 141 9.31 0.79 -24.39
N VAL A 142 8.52 0.66 -23.33
CA VAL A 142 8.93 0.07 -22.05
C VAL A 142 8.08 -1.15 -21.75
N TYR A 143 8.77 -2.25 -21.46
CA TYR A 143 8.18 -3.44 -20.88
C TYR A 143 8.52 -3.49 -19.38
N PHE A 144 7.51 -3.76 -18.55
CA PHE A 144 7.68 -3.96 -17.12
C PHE A 144 7.18 -5.35 -16.73
N GLU A 145 7.98 -6.07 -15.95
CA GLU A 145 7.69 -7.40 -15.41
C GLU A 145 8.00 -7.41 -13.92
N GLU A 146 7.01 -7.74 -13.10
CA GLU A 146 7.18 -7.95 -11.67
C GLU A 146 7.48 -9.42 -11.36
N TRP A 147 6.92 -10.34 -12.15
CA TRP A 147 7.04 -11.78 -11.95
C TRP A 147 6.87 -12.54 -13.26
N ASP A 148 7.59 -13.65 -13.42
CA ASP A 148 7.64 -14.46 -14.63
C ASP A 148 6.48 -15.48 -14.71
N GLU A 149 6.22 -16.23 -13.64
CA GLU A 149 5.20 -17.29 -13.60
C GLU A 149 4.35 -17.29 -12.32
N PRO A 150 3.03 -17.01 -12.41
CA PRO A 150 2.33 -16.49 -13.60
C PRO A 150 2.84 -15.09 -13.95
N LEU A 151 2.83 -14.74 -15.23
CA LEU A 151 3.31 -13.43 -15.69
C LEU A 151 2.52 -12.28 -15.02
N ILE A 152 3.23 -11.44 -14.27
CA ILE A 152 2.71 -10.19 -13.69
C ILE A 152 3.38 -9.01 -14.40
N SER A 153 2.58 -8.31 -15.21
CA SER A 153 3.00 -7.16 -16.01
C SER A 153 1.82 -6.18 -16.14
N GLY A 154 2.12 -4.92 -16.46
CA GLY A 154 1.11 -3.86 -16.57
C GLY A 154 0.44 -3.61 -15.22
N ILE A 155 1.19 -3.10 -14.25
CA ILE A 155 0.63 -2.63 -12.98
C ILE A 155 0.24 -1.16 -13.15
N GLY A 156 -0.97 -0.79 -12.73
CA GLY A 156 -1.56 0.56 -12.93
C GLY A 156 -0.59 1.70 -12.62
N TRP A 157 -0.15 1.81 -11.37
CA TRP A 157 0.79 2.87 -10.95
C TRP A 157 2.14 2.80 -11.66
N VAL A 158 2.63 1.62 -12.06
CA VAL A 158 3.88 1.48 -12.82
C VAL A 158 3.70 2.04 -14.24
N SER A 159 2.59 1.70 -14.89
CA SER A 159 2.23 2.20 -16.21
C SER A 159 2.13 3.74 -16.21
N GLU A 160 1.54 4.32 -15.17
CA GLU A 160 1.49 5.77 -14.98
C GLU A 160 2.89 6.38 -14.81
N LEU A 161 3.77 5.76 -14.01
CA LEU A 161 5.15 6.21 -13.84
C LEU A 161 5.95 6.13 -15.15
N ILE A 162 5.77 5.09 -15.95
CA ILE A 162 6.37 4.97 -17.29
C ILE A 162 5.94 6.15 -18.15
N GLY A 163 4.63 6.44 -18.19
CA GLY A 163 4.08 7.58 -18.93
C GLY A 163 4.63 8.93 -18.45
N ILE A 164 4.71 9.13 -17.13
CA ILE A 164 5.27 10.34 -16.50
C ILE A 164 6.75 10.52 -16.84
N ALA A 165 7.53 9.43 -16.87
CA ALA A 165 8.94 9.45 -17.24
C ALA A 165 9.19 9.62 -18.75
N GLY A 166 8.12 9.67 -19.57
CA GLY A 166 8.22 9.86 -21.01
C GLY A 166 8.25 8.57 -21.83
N GLY A 167 8.05 7.40 -21.22
CA GLY A 167 7.97 6.12 -21.93
C GLY A 167 6.55 5.80 -22.42
N ASP A 168 6.47 4.86 -23.36
CA ASP A 168 5.23 4.20 -23.79
C ASP A 168 5.23 2.77 -23.23
N ASP A 169 4.35 2.49 -22.28
CA ASP A 169 4.10 1.12 -21.81
C ASP A 169 3.61 0.28 -23.00
N VAL A 170 4.20 -0.90 -23.20
CA VAL A 170 3.83 -1.79 -24.30
C VAL A 170 2.55 -2.61 -24.04
N PHE A 171 2.06 -2.67 -22.80
CA PHE A 171 0.83 -3.37 -22.41
C PHE A 171 -0.11 -2.52 -21.51
N PRO A 172 -0.49 -1.29 -21.92
CA PRO A 172 -1.30 -0.39 -21.09
C PRO A 172 -2.71 -0.94 -20.81
N GLU A 173 -3.20 -1.89 -21.60
CA GLU A 173 -4.47 -2.57 -21.37
C GLU A 173 -4.44 -3.51 -20.16
N LYS A 174 -3.26 -4.04 -19.79
CA LYS A 174 -3.09 -4.88 -18.60
C LYS A 174 -3.10 -4.06 -17.30
N ALA A 175 -2.73 -2.78 -17.38
CA ALA A 175 -2.70 -1.82 -16.27
C ALA A 175 -4.06 -1.43 -15.71
N LYS A 176 -5.15 -1.75 -16.42
CA LYS A 176 -6.50 -1.43 -15.96
C LYS A 176 -6.93 -2.40 -14.85
N PRO A 177 -7.59 -1.93 -13.77
CA PRO A 177 -8.12 -2.81 -12.74
C PRO A 177 -9.02 -3.88 -13.37
N LYS A 178 -8.72 -5.15 -13.11
CA LYS A 178 -9.62 -6.24 -13.48
C LYS A 178 -10.90 -6.09 -12.65
N ARG A 179 -11.94 -5.51 -13.24
CA ARG A 179 -13.30 -5.61 -12.69
C ARG A 179 -13.63 -7.11 -12.66
N ARG A 180 -13.52 -7.75 -11.49
CA ARG A 180 -14.12 -9.09 -11.31
C ARG A 180 -15.59 -8.91 -11.61
N GLY A 181 -16.04 -9.48 -12.74
CA GLY A 181 -17.45 -9.51 -13.09
C GLY A 181 -18.24 -10.07 -11.91
N THR A 182 -19.45 -9.55 -11.71
CA THR A 182 -20.47 -10.06 -10.79
C THR A 182 -20.84 -11.49 -11.18
N GLY A 183 -19.96 -12.44 -10.89
CA GLY A 183 -20.22 -13.86 -10.95
C GLY A 183 -20.74 -14.32 -9.61
N LEU A 184 -21.99 -13.96 -9.29
CA LEU A 184 -22.79 -14.80 -8.41
C LEU A 184 -22.88 -16.16 -9.11
N SER A 185 -21.97 -17.08 -8.77
CA SER A 185 -22.17 -18.47 -9.14
C SER A 185 -23.46 -18.90 -8.45
N ARG A 186 -24.48 -19.18 -9.27
CA ARG A 186 -25.67 -19.88 -8.84
C ARG A 186 -25.20 -21.13 -8.10
N ARG A 187 -25.47 -21.19 -6.80
CA ARG A 187 -25.42 -22.42 -6.01
C ARG A 187 -26.15 -23.49 -6.82
N LYS A 188 -25.41 -24.46 -7.37
CA LYS A 188 -26.02 -25.72 -7.77
C LYS A 188 -26.35 -26.47 -6.48
N ARG A 189 -27.57 -26.97 -6.48
CA ARG A 189 -28.23 -27.75 -5.44
C ARG A 189 -27.40 -28.95 -5.02
#